data_AF-W9W6X2-F1
#
_entry.id   AF-W9W6X2-F1
#
_cell.length_a   1.000
_cell.length_b   1.000
_cell.length_c   1.000
_cell.angle_alpha   90.00
_cell.angle_beta   90.00
_cell.angle_gamma   90.00
#
_symmetry.space_group_name_H-M   'P 1'
#
loop_
_entity.id
_entity.type
_entity.pdbx_description
1 polymer ?
#
loop_
_entity_poly.entity_id
_entity_poly.type
_entity_poly.pdbx_seq_one_letter_code
_entity_poly.pdbx_strand_id
1 'polypeptide(L)'
;MTSGKRCFVAVGATAPFNSLVRAVLEPVFIKALREAGYSQLQIQYGDQSGQNTYREGVQLLNEQEPHDGFQVSGFGFKKEGLADEMRAVKGSSPKTEGMVISHAGSGSILDALRIGAPIVVVPNTDLLHNHQVELAEALAEQEYVIHGKVDDLASAIAEVEALRRKSKKWPPPRSGEGKYKRGLQDVMYEEMGWQID
;
A
#
# COMPACT_ATOMS: atom_id res chain seq x y z
N MET A 1 10.36 0.55 21.57
CA MET A 1 10.18 0.41 20.11
C MET A 1 9.04 1.33 19.71
N THR A 2 9.34 2.40 19.00
CA THR A 2 8.35 3.35 18.49
C THR A 2 7.40 2.61 17.55
N SER A 3 6.13 2.49 17.95
CA SER A 3 5.07 1.89 17.13
C SER A 3 4.66 2.91 16.06
N GLY A 4 5.45 2.99 14.98
CA GLY A 4 5.15 3.81 13.82
C GLY A 4 4.41 3.03 12.74
N LYS A 5 3.90 3.75 11.73
CA LYS A 5 3.14 3.15 10.64
C LYS A 5 4.05 2.31 9.74
N ARG A 6 3.50 1.26 9.14
CA ARG A 6 4.20 0.40 8.17
C ARG A 6 3.72 0.68 6.74
N CYS A 7 4.66 0.89 5.83
CA CYS A 7 4.39 0.92 4.39
C CYS A 7 4.82 -0.42 3.80
N PHE A 8 3.91 -1.12 3.15
CA PHE A 8 4.20 -2.37 2.44
C PHE A 8 4.06 -2.17 0.95
N VAL A 9 5.09 -2.52 0.18
CA VAL A 9 5.11 -2.42 -1.28
C VAL A 9 5.13 -3.82 -1.87
N ALA A 10 4.19 -4.12 -2.77
CA ALA A 10 4.09 -5.40 -3.46
C ALA A 10 4.24 -5.21 -4.98
N VAL A 11 5.43 -5.53 -5.52
CA VAL A 11 5.62 -5.70 -6.96
C VAL A 11 5.34 -7.15 -7.34
N GLY A 12 4.40 -7.35 -8.25
CA GLY A 12 3.74 -8.64 -8.48
C GLY A 12 4.64 -9.82 -8.77
N ALA A 13 4.03 -11.00 -8.78
CA ALA A 13 4.73 -12.26 -9.01
C ALA A 13 5.19 -12.44 -10.47
N THR A 14 4.44 -11.85 -11.41
CA THR A 14 4.49 -12.25 -12.83
C THR A 14 5.30 -11.31 -13.72
N ALA A 15 5.53 -10.07 -13.30
CA ALA A 15 6.31 -9.11 -14.07
C ALA A 15 7.16 -8.24 -13.12
N PRO A 16 8.46 -8.07 -13.42
CA PRO A 16 9.31 -7.16 -12.66
C PRO A 16 8.82 -5.73 -12.83
N PHE A 17 8.85 -4.95 -11.73
CA PHE A 17 8.48 -3.54 -11.76
C PHE A 17 9.54 -2.71 -11.03
N ASN A 18 10.74 -2.75 -11.59
CA ASN A 18 11.93 -2.12 -11.02
C ASN A 18 11.76 -0.61 -10.87
N SER A 19 10.98 0.03 -11.75
CA SER A 19 10.66 1.46 -11.67
C SER A 19 9.97 1.81 -10.34
N LEU A 20 9.00 1.00 -9.91
CA LEU A 20 8.35 1.19 -8.60
C LEU A 20 9.32 0.95 -7.44
N VAL A 21 10.16 -0.09 -7.51
CA VAL A 21 11.16 -0.39 -6.48
C VAL A 21 12.15 0.78 -6.32
N ARG A 22 12.57 1.40 -7.41
CA ARG A 22 13.43 2.60 -7.38
C ARG A 22 12.69 3.78 -6.76
N ALA A 23 11.49 4.08 -7.23
CA ALA A 23 10.70 5.21 -6.76
C ALA A 23 10.44 5.16 -5.23
N VAL A 24 10.14 3.99 -4.68
CA VAL A 24 9.91 3.84 -3.23
C VAL A 24 11.19 3.91 -2.38
N LEU A 25 12.37 3.87 -3.01
CA LEU A 25 13.67 4.01 -2.35
C LEU A 25 14.30 5.39 -2.59
N GLU A 26 13.63 6.28 -3.34
CA GLU A 26 14.12 7.63 -3.55
C GLU A 26 14.04 8.48 -2.27
N PRO A 27 15.03 9.36 -2.00
CA PRO A 27 15.05 10.19 -0.80
C PRO A 27 13.78 11.02 -0.60
N VAL A 28 13.20 11.52 -1.70
CA VAL A 28 11.96 12.32 -1.68
C VAL A 28 10.81 11.51 -1.08
N PHE A 29 10.67 10.25 -1.50
CA PHE A 29 9.62 9.36 -1.00
C PHE A 29 9.87 8.93 0.45
N ILE A 30 11.11 8.56 0.80
CA ILE A 30 11.48 8.18 2.17
C ILE A 30 11.23 9.33 3.15
N LYS A 31 11.58 10.56 2.76
CA LYS A 31 11.30 11.77 3.55
C LYS A 31 9.79 11.96 3.75
N ALA A 32 8.99 11.85 2.69
CA ALA A 32 7.53 11.97 2.77
C ALA A 32 6.91 10.91 3.70
N LEU A 33 7.39 9.66 3.65
CA LEU A 33 6.96 8.61 4.58
C LEU A 33 7.26 8.96 6.03
N ARG A 34 8.48 9.44 6.32
CA ARG A 34 8.88 9.83 7.69
C ARG A 34 8.03 10.98 8.21
N GLU A 35 7.79 12.00 7.39
CA GLU A 35 6.93 13.14 7.74
C GLU A 35 5.47 12.71 7.99
N ALA A 36 4.99 11.68 7.29
CA ALA A 36 3.67 11.09 7.50
C ALA A 36 3.58 10.13 8.71
N GLY A 37 4.69 9.93 9.45
CA GLY A 37 4.75 9.12 10.67
C GLY A 37 5.00 7.62 10.41
N TYR A 38 5.51 7.26 9.24
CA TYR A 38 5.95 5.89 8.95
C TYR A 38 7.34 5.64 9.51
N SER A 39 7.52 4.46 10.11
CA SER A 39 8.81 4.03 10.67
C SER A 39 9.36 2.80 9.96
N GLN A 40 8.57 2.15 9.10
CA GLN A 40 8.95 0.91 8.43
C GLN A 40 8.49 0.93 6.97
N LEU A 41 9.41 0.58 6.08
CA LEU A 41 9.16 0.28 4.68
C LEU A 41 9.55 -1.19 4.41
N GLN A 42 8.61 -1.97 3.92
CA GLN A 42 8.82 -3.36 3.56
C GLN A 42 8.48 -3.55 2.08
N ILE A 43 9.44 -4.03 1.29
CA ILE A 43 9.33 -4.14 -0.17
C ILE A 43 9.40 -5.61 -0.57
N GLN A 44 8.34 -6.15 -1.13
CA GLN A 44 8.41 -7.41 -1.84
C GLN A 44 8.88 -7.13 -3.26
N TYR A 45 10.15 -7.38 -3.57
CA TYR A 45 10.81 -6.98 -4.82
C TYR A 45 10.68 -8.00 -5.98
N GLY A 46 9.98 -9.11 -5.76
CA GLY A 46 9.76 -10.13 -6.80
C GLY A 46 10.98 -11.04 -7.02
N ASP A 47 11.53 -11.02 -8.23
CA ASP A 47 12.60 -11.92 -8.69
C ASP A 47 14.01 -11.34 -8.50
N GLN A 48 15.02 -11.94 -9.15
CA GLN A 48 16.41 -11.51 -9.07
C GLN A 48 16.64 -10.08 -9.59
N SER A 49 15.89 -9.66 -10.61
CA SER A 49 16.02 -8.32 -11.21
C SER A 49 15.58 -7.25 -10.22
N GLY A 50 14.45 -7.47 -9.55
CA GLY A 50 13.98 -6.59 -8.49
C GLY A 50 14.87 -6.65 -7.25
N GLN A 51 15.45 -7.81 -6.91
CA GLN A 51 16.41 -7.92 -5.80
C GLN A 51 17.65 -7.04 -6.04
N ASN A 52 18.21 -7.05 -7.24
CA ASN A 52 19.38 -6.23 -7.56
C ASN A 52 19.04 -4.74 -7.43
N THR A 53 17.90 -4.33 -8.00
CA THR A 53 17.39 -2.96 -7.90
C THR A 53 17.18 -2.52 -6.45
N TYR A 54 16.61 -3.39 -5.61
CA TYR A 54 16.43 -3.14 -4.18
C TYR A 54 17.77 -2.96 -3.46
N ARG A 55 18.76 -3.82 -3.72
CA ARG A 55 20.08 -3.75 -3.07
C ARG A 55 20.82 -2.47 -3.43
N GLU A 56 20.81 -2.10 -4.71
CA GLU A 56 21.40 -0.85 -5.20
C GLU A 56 20.72 0.37 -4.56
N GLY A 57 19.38 0.40 -4.55
CA GLY A 57 18.62 1.50 -3.96
C GLY A 57 18.87 1.64 -2.46
N VAL A 58 18.87 0.54 -1.70
CA VAL A 58 19.17 0.57 -0.25
C VAL A 58 20.61 1.00 0.02
N GLN A 59 21.57 0.61 -0.81
CA GLN A 59 22.95 1.05 -0.67
C GLN A 59 23.07 2.57 -0.83
N LEU A 60 22.54 3.11 -1.94
CA LEU A 60 22.56 4.55 -2.22
C LEU A 60 21.85 5.35 -1.12
N LEU A 61 20.74 4.81 -0.65
CA LEU A 61 19.94 5.40 0.40
C LEU A 61 20.73 5.52 1.72
N ASN A 62 21.43 4.44 2.13
CA ASN A 62 22.30 4.45 3.32
C ASN A 62 23.53 5.37 3.18
N GLU A 63 24.05 5.56 1.96
CA GLU A 63 25.18 6.46 1.69
C GLU A 63 24.78 7.94 1.80
N GLN A 64 23.53 8.27 1.45
CA GLN A 64 23.04 9.65 1.46
C GLN A 64 22.54 10.10 2.83
N GLU A 65 21.79 9.26 3.55
CA GLU A 65 21.29 9.57 4.89
C GLU A 65 21.27 8.32 5.79
N PRO A 66 21.96 8.33 6.95
CA PRO A 66 21.75 7.33 7.98
C PRO A 66 20.32 7.44 8.52
N HIS A 67 19.53 6.38 8.33
CA HIS A 67 18.13 6.35 8.74
C HIS A 67 17.97 5.97 10.22
N ASP A 68 18.30 6.89 11.11
CA ASP A 68 18.03 6.70 12.54
C ASP A 68 16.53 6.55 12.78
N GLY A 69 16.12 5.33 13.14
CA GLY A 69 14.76 4.98 13.50
C GLY A 69 13.80 4.64 12.35
N PHE A 70 14.25 4.60 11.09
CA PHE A 70 13.44 4.15 9.94
C PHE A 70 13.99 2.85 9.37
N GLN A 71 13.17 1.79 9.36
CA GLN A 71 13.60 0.45 8.94
C GLN A 71 13.16 0.18 7.50
N VAL A 72 14.14 -0.08 6.63
CA VAL A 72 13.88 -0.60 5.27
C VAL A 72 14.20 -2.08 5.24
N SER A 73 13.27 -2.88 4.73
CA SER A 73 13.42 -4.32 4.57
C SER A 73 12.84 -4.76 3.24
N GLY A 74 13.33 -5.87 2.71
CA GLY A 74 12.82 -6.41 1.47
C GLY A 74 12.92 -7.92 1.41
N PHE A 75 12.03 -8.52 0.64
CA PHE A 75 12.00 -9.96 0.40
C PHE A 75 11.52 -10.28 -1.02
N GLY A 76 11.83 -11.48 -1.50
CA GLY A 76 11.41 -11.93 -2.82
C GLY A 76 9.95 -12.38 -2.86
N PHE A 77 9.58 -13.14 -3.90
CA PHE A 77 8.27 -13.76 -3.99
C PHE A 77 8.01 -14.75 -2.83
N LYS A 78 6.82 -14.66 -2.20
CA LYS A 78 6.31 -15.61 -1.19
C LYS A 78 5.19 -16.45 -1.76
N LYS A 79 5.31 -17.78 -1.65
CA LYS A 79 4.31 -18.74 -2.16
C LYS A 79 3.07 -18.79 -1.26
N GLU A 80 3.24 -18.46 0.01
CA GLU A 80 2.22 -18.46 1.04
C GLU A 80 1.27 -17.25 0.93
N GLY A 81 1.55 -16.33 0.01
CA GLY A 81 0.80 -15.08 -0.19
C GLY A 81 1.39 -13.90 0.60
N LEU A 82 0.63 -12.80 0.61
CA LEU A 82 1.03 -11.52 1.23
C LEU A 82 0.09 -11.09 2.38
N ALA A 83 -0.79 -12.00 2.81
CA ALA A 83 -1.86 -11.69 3.76
C ALA A 83 -1.32 -11.25 5.12
N ASP A 84 -0.24 -11.86 5.60
CA ASP A 84 0.34 -11.52 6.91
C ASP A 84 1.05 -10.17 6.88
N GLU A 85 1.72 -9.84 5.77
CA GLU A 85 2.31 -8.52 5.54
C GLU A 85 1.24 -7.44 5.51
N MET A 86 0.15 -7.66 4.78
CA MET A 86 -0.97 -6.73 4.69
C MET A 86 -1.71 -6.60 6.04
N ARG A 87 -1.87 -7.68 6.81
CA ARG A 87 -2.41 -7.62 8.18
C ARG A 87 -1.52 -6.80 9.10
N ALA A 88 -0.20 -6.94 8.98
CA ALA A 88 0.73 -6.14 9.78
C ALA A 88 0.66 -4.65 9.43
N VAL A 89 0.28 -4.29 8.20
CA VAL A 89 0.01 -2.91 7.80
C VAL A 89 -1.24 -2.34 8.45
N LYS A 90 -2.29 -3.13 8.67
CA LYS A 90 -3.52 -2.65 9.35
C LYS A 90 -3.21 -2.05 10.73
N GLY A 91 -2.16 -2.54 11.37
CA GLY A 91 -1.75 -2.10 12.70
C GLY A 91 -2.78 -2.43 13.77
N SER A 92 -2.42 -2.18 15.03
CA SER A 92 -3.30 -2.44 16.19
C SER A 92 -4.23 -1.26 16.52
N SER A 93 -3.99 -0.09 15.94
CA SER A 93 -4.77 1.11 16.23
C SER A 93 -4.95 1.98 14.98
N PRO A 94 -5.98 2.84 14.93
CA PRO A 94 -6.18 3.80 13.84
C PRO A 94 -5.01 4.76 13.59
N LYS A 95 -4.12 4.93 14.58
CA LYS A 95 -2.92 5.80 14.49
C LYS A 95 -1.69 5.07 13.93
N THR A 96 -1.65 3.75 14.10
CA THR A 96 -0.54 2.89 13.66
C THR A 96 -0.85 2.13 12.38
N GLU A 97 -2.09 2.25 11.89
CA GLU A 97 -2.50 1.84 10.56
C GLU A 97 -1.56 2.43 9.51
N GLY A 98 -1.09 1.57 8.61
CA GLY A 98 -0.15 1.86 7.56
C GLY A 98 -0.81 1.94 6.19
N MET A 99 -0.02 1.76 5.14
CA MET A 99 -0.52 1.69 3.78
C MET A 99 0.11 0.54 2.99
N VAL A 100 -0.62 0.06 1.99
CA VAL A 100 -0.13 -0.88 0.98
C VAL A 100 0.04 -0.13 -0.34
N ILE A 101 1.15 -0.33 -1.03
CA ILE A 101 1.38 0.14 -2.39
C ILE A 101 1.45 -1.10 -3.28
N SER A 102 0.55 -1.20 -4.26
CA SER A 102 0.43 -2.35 -5.14
C SER A 102 0.48 -1.93 -6.60
N HIS A 103 1.16 -2.72 -7.43
CA HIS A 103 1.33 -2.51 -8.87
C HIS A 103 0.07 -2.76 -9.73
N ALA A 104 -1.14 -2.63 -9.17
CA ALA A 104 -2.41 -3.00 -9.82
C ALA A 104 -2.63 -4.50 -10.10
N GLY A 105 -1.91 -5.40 -9.42
CA GLY A 105 -2.27 -6.82 -9.38
C GLY A 105 -3.63 -7.01 -8.71
N SER A 106 -4.64 -7.51 -9.44
CA SER A 106 -6.03 -7.63 -8.97
C SER A 106 -6.16 -8.44 -7.68
N GLY A 107 -5.40 -9.53 -7.54
CA GLY A 107 -5.37 -10.34 -6.30
C GLY A 107 -4.89 -9.53 -5.09
N SER A 108 -3.77 -8.81 -5.24
CA SER A 108 -3.22 -7.99 -4.15
C SER A 108 -4.11 -6.80 -3.79
N ILE A 109 -4.81 -6.22 -4.77
CA ILE A 109 -5.82 -5.18 -4.51
C ILE A 109 -6.96 -5.74 -3.66
N LEU A 110 -7.54 -6.86 -4.08
CA LEU A 110 -8.66 -7.48 -3.38
C LEU A 110 -8.27 -7.91 -1.96
N ASP A 111 -7.07 -8.45 -1.77
CA ASP A 111 -6.58 -8.85 -0.45
C ASP A 111 -6.41 -7.65 0.49
N ALA A 112 -5.86 -6.53 -0.01
CA ALA A 112 -5.75 -5.30 0.77
C ALA A 112 -7.12 -4.73 1.15
N LEU A 113 -8.06 -4.73 0.21
CA LEU A 113 -9.44 -4.27 0.44
C LEU A 113 -10.20 -5.16 1.42
N ARG A 114 -10.03 -6.49 1.36
CA ARG A 114 -10.60 -7.45 2.34
C ARG A 114 -10.12 -7.20 3.75
N ILE A 115 -8.83 -6.93 3.90
CA ILE A 115 -8.23 -6.57 5.20
C ILE A 115 -8.68 -5.15 5.62
N GLY A 116 -9.09 -4.35 4.63
CA GLY A 116 -9.43 -2.94 4.65
C GLY A 116 -8.25 -2.09 5.09
N ALA A 117 -7.08 -2.42 4.58
CA ALA A 117 -5.89 -1.58 4.67
C ALA A 117 -5.96 -0.52 3.57
N PRO A 118 -5.59 0.74 3.86
CA PRO A 118 -5.48 1.78 2.83
C PRO A 118 -4.47 1.37 1.74
N ILE A 119 -4.87 1.49 0.47
CA ILE A 119 -4.09 1.02 -0.67
C ILE A 119 -3.86 2.13 -1.71
N VAL A 120 -2.61 2.25 -2.17
CA VAL A 120 -2.22 2.97 -3.38
C VAL A 120 -2.03 1.96 -4.50
N VAL A 121 -2.70 2.16 -5.61
CA VAL A 121 -2.56 1.36 -6.81
C VAL A 121 -1.72 2.14 -7.81
N VAL A 122 -0.56 1.59 -8.16
CA VAL A 122 0.41 2.18 -9.08
C VAL A 122 0.47 1.29 -10.32
N PRO A 123 -0.29 1.56 -11.38
CA PRO A 123 -0.28 0.71 -12.56
C PRO A 123 1.10 0.75 -13.22
N ASN A 124 1.51 -0.38 -13.79
CA ASN A 124 2.74 -0.42 -14.57
C ASN A 124 2.46 0.05 -16.00
N THR A 125 2.79 1.31 -16.28
CA THR A 125 2.63 1.93 -17.61
C THR A 125 3.56 1.35 -18.67
N ASP A 126 4.62 0.65 -18.27
CA ASP A 126 5.57 0.01 -19.18
C ASP A 126 4.99 -1.30 -19.77
N LEU A 127 3.94 -1.84 -19.15
CA LEU A 127 3.21 -3.00 -19.67
C LEU A 127 2.09 -2.53 -20.60
N LEU A 128 2.04 -3.10 -21.81
CA LEU A 128 1.07 -2.84 -22.89
C LEU A 128 -0.42 -3.10 -22.53
N HIS A 129 -0.75 -3.38 -21.27
CA HIS A 129 -2.08 -3.78 -20.84
C HIS A 129 -2.72 -2.66 -20.02
N ASN A 130 -3.38 -1.73 -20.72
CA ASN A 130 -4.10 -0.59 -20.13
C ASN A 130 -5.19 -0.98 -19.11
N HIS A 131 -5.59 -2.26 -19.05
CA HIS A 131 -6.55 -2.77 -18.07
C HIS A 131 -6.14 -2.55 -16.61
N GLN A 132 -4.84 -2.47 -16.32
CA GLN A 132 -4.38 -2.12 -14.97
C GLN A 132 -4.75 -0.68 -14.59
N VAL A 133 -4.65 0.24 -15.55
CA VAL A 133 -5.01 1.64 -15.37
C VAL A 133 -6.53 1.76 -15.23
N GLU A 134 -7.30 1.13 -16.10
CA GLU A 134 -8.78 1.13 -16.05
C GLU A 134 -9.29 0.64 -14.69
N LEU A 135 -8.71 -0.45 -14.15
CA LEU A 135 -9.06 -0.97 -12.83
C LEU A 135 -8.69 0.02 -11.71
N ALA A 136 -7.50 0.61 -11.79
CA ALA A 136 -7.05 1.58 -10.79
C ALA A 136 -7.93 2.84 -10.79
N GLU A 137 -8.30 3.35 -11.97
CA GLU A 137 -9.17 4.51 -12.14
C GLU A 137 -10.58 4.23 -11.63
N ALA A 138 -11.19 3.10 -12.01
CA ALA A 138 -12.54 2.75 -11.57
C ALA A 138 -12.64 2.61 -10.04
N LEU A 139 -11.62 2.01 -9.41
CA LEU A 139 -11.58 1.88 -7.95
C LEU A 139 -11.28 3.20 -7.25
N ALA A 140 -10.48 4.07 -7.87
CA ALA A 140 -10.18 5.39 -7.33
C ALA A 140 -11.39 6.34 -7.42
N GLU A 141 -12.16 6.27 -8.51
CA GLU A 141 -13.42 7.01 -8.68
C GLU A 141 -14.44 6.67 -7.59
N GLN A 142 -14.47 5.42 -7.16
CA GLN A 142 -15.31 4.95 -6.05
C GLN A 142 -14.70 5.20 -4.66
N GLU A 143 -13.59 5.94 -4.56
CA GLU A 143 -12.85 6.23 -3.33
C GLU A 143 -12.44 4.96 -2.55
N TYR A 144 -12.24 3.81 -3.23
CA TYR A 144 -11.72 2.59 -2.59
C TYR A 144 -10.20 2.57 -2.50
N VAL A 145 -9.53 3.15 -3.50
CA VAL A 145 -8.07 3.16 -3.62
C VAL A 145 -7.57 4.55 -4.02
N ILE A 146 -6.28 4.81 -3.83
CA ILE A 146 -5.61 5.97 -4.42
C ILE A 146 -4.89 5.52 -5.69
N HIS A 147 -5.09 6.22 -6.79
CA HIS A 147 -4.32 5.99 -8.01
C HIS A 147 -2.97 6.73 -7.92
N GLY A 148 -1.90 5.96 -7.73
CA GLY A 148 -0.54 6.48 -7.63
C GLY A 148 0.20 6.45 -8.97
N LYS A 149 1.15 7.37 -9.14
CA LYS A 149 2.06 7.40 -10.30
C LYS A 149 3.48 7.18 -9.81
N VAL A 150 4.28 6.43 -10.57
CA VAL A 150 5.68 6.15 -10.23
C VAL A 150 6.47 7.45 -10.04
N ASP A 151 6.22 8.44 -10.89
CA ASP A 151 6.93 9.72 -10.88
C ASP A 151 6.51 10.67 -9.75
N ASP A 152 5.36 10.44 -9.11
CA ASP A 152 4.82 11.28 -8.05
C ASP A 152 4.18 10.44 -6.94
N LEU A 153 4.98 9.53 -6.39
CA LEU A 153 4.52 8.63 -5.33
C LEU A 153 4.37 9.34 -3.97
N ALA A 154 5.04 10.47 -3.80
CA ALA A 154 5.01 11.24 -2.57
C ALA A 154 3.64 11.92 -2.35
N SER A 155 2.99 12.43 -3.40
CA SER A 155 1.64 13.01 -3.29
C SER A 155 0.60 11.97 -2.88
N ALA A 156 0.73 10.73 -3.37
CA ALA A 156 -0.15 9.62 -3.03
C ALA A 156 -0.17 9.31 -1.51
N ILE A 157 0.94 9.56 -0.79
CA ILE A 157 0.98 9.40 0.68
C ILE A 157 -0.02 10.33 1.37
N ALA A 158 -0.04 11.61 0.96
CA ALA A 158 -0.94 12.61 1.53
C ALA A 158 -2.41 12.29 1.21
N GLU A 159 -2.67 11.82 -0.02
CA GLU A 159 -4.01 11.41 -0.46
C GLU A 159 -4.52 10.19 0.31
N VAL A 160 -3.69 9.17 0.55
CA VAL A 160 -4.06 8.01 1.36
C VAL A 160 -4.39 8.40 2.79
N GLU A 161 -3.61 9.30 3.40
CA GLU A 161 -3.91 9.77 4.75
C GLU A 161 -5.23 10.57 4.80
N ALA A 162 -5.55 11.32 3.74
CA ALA A 162 -6.84 11.98 3.61
C ALA A 162 -8.00 10.98 3.42
N LEU A 163 -7.82 9.98 2.55
CA LEU A 163 -8.78 8.92 2.31
C LEU A 163 -9.07 8.15 3.60
N ARG A 164 -8.04 7.76 4.34
CA ARG A 164 -8.17 7.10 5.64
C ARG A 164 -9.01 7.89 6.62
N ARG A 165 -8.86 9.23 6.66
CA ARG A 165 -9.70 10.10 7.51
C ARG A 165 -11.16 10.14 7.04
N LYS A 166 -11.41 10.07 5.72
CA LYS A 166 -12.76 10.03 5.14
C LYS A 166 -13.44 8.69 5.37
N SER A 167 -12.78 7.56 5.07
CA SER A 167 -13.35 6.21 5.22
C SER A 167 -13.70 5.89 6.68
N LYS A 168 -13.03 6.52 7.66
CA LYS A 168 -13.38 6.45 9.09
C LYS A 168 -14.65 7.21 9.47
N LYS A 169 -15.10 8.17 8.65
CA LYS A 169 -16.36 8.91 8.84
C LYS A 169 -17.55 8.24 8.15
N TRP A 170 -17.34 7.10 7.49
CA TRP A 170 -18.36 6.33 6.78
C TRP A 170 -18.73 5.07 7.59
N PRO A 171 -20.02 4.71 7.76
CA PRO A 171 -21.21 5.30 7.12
C PRO A 171 -21.70 6.58 7.83
N PRO A 172 -22.43 7.47 7.12
CA PRO A 172 -23.06 8.60 7.76
C PRO A 172 -23.98 8.14 8.91
N PRO A 173 -24.10 8.90 10.01
CA PRO A 173 -24.81 8.51 11.24
C PRO A 173 -26.32 8.22 11.10
N ARG A 174 -26.87 8.16 9.88
CA ARG A 174 -28.30 7.96 9.60
C ARG A 174 -28.68 6.53 9.18
N SER A 175 -27.74 5.62 8.96
CA SER A 175 -28.06 4.19 8.82
C SER A 175 -28.14 3.56 10.21
N GLY A 176 -29.33 3.07 10.59
CA GLY A 176 -29.69 2.60 11.93
C GLY A 176 -28.56 1.90 12.70
N GLU A 177 -28.43 2.32 13.96
CA GLU A 177 -27.43 1.87 14.92
C GLU A 177 -27.27 0.34 14.90
N GLY A 178 -26.08 -0.13 14.50
CA GLY A 178 -25.63 -1.49 14.76
C GLY A 178 -25.10 -2.29 13.57
N LYS A 179 -25.36 -1.91 12.31
CA LYS A 179 -25.00 -2.76 11.15
C LYS A 179 -23.53 -2.66 10.69
N TYR A 180 -22.87 -1.51 10.78
CA TYR A 180 -21.52 -1.30 10.22
C TYR A 180 -20.55 -0.74 11.28
N LYS A 181 -20.00 -1.62 12.14
CA LYS A 181 -19.06 -1.25 13.21
C LYS A 181 -17.64 -0.99 12.71
N ARG A 182 -17.26 -1.54 11.55
CA ARG A 182 -15.91 -1.41 10.94
C ARG A 182 -15.87 -0.45 9.74
N GLY A 183 -16.93 0.35 9.53
CA GLY A 183 -16.99 1.36 8.47
C GLY A 183 -17.08 0.74 7.06
N LEU A 184 -16.26 1.25 6.12
CA LEU A 184 -16.21 0.78 4.73
C LEU A 184 -16.03 -0.75 4.61
N GLN A 185 -15.30 -1.36 5.55
CA GLN A 185 -15.08 -2.81 5.56
C GLN A 185 -16.41 -3.58 5.57
N ASP A 186 -17.33 -3.22 6.47
CA ASP A 186 -18.61 -3.92 6.61
C ASP A 186 -19.51 -3.72 5.38
N VAL A 187 -19.44 -2.56 4.71
CA VAL A 187 -20.14 -2.31 3.44
C VAL A 187 -19.56 -3.19 2.33
N MET A 188 -18.23 -3.28 2.23
CA MET A 188 -17.59 -4.17 1.26
C MET A 188 -17.92 -5.64 1.52
N TYR A 189 -18.00 -6.07 2.78
CA TYR A 189 -18.44 -7.43 3.12
C TYR A 189 -19.86 -7.71 2.62
N GLU A 190 -20.79 -6.78 2.79
CA GLU A 190 -22.18 -6.94 2.35
C GLU A 190 -22.32 -6.90 0.82
N GLU A 191 -21.75 -5.90 0.15
CA GLU A 191 -21.83 -5.74 -1.31
C GLU A 191 -21.12 -6.87 -2.08
N MET A 192 -20.01 -7.39 -1.52
CA MET A 192 -19.22 -8.45 -2.15
C MET A 192 -19.62 -9.86 -1.69
N GLY A 193 -20.61 -9.98 -0.79
CA GLY A 193 -21.08 -11.26 -0.26
C GLY A 193 -20.03 -12.04 0.53
N TRP A 194 -19.07 -11.37 1.17
CA TRP A 194 -17.99 -12.01 1.91
C TRP A 194 -18.43 -12.35 3.34
N GLN A 195 -18.19 -13.59 3.78
CA GLN A 195 -18.46 -13.99 5.16
C GLN A 195 -17.40 -13.41 6.12
N ILE A 196 -17.86 -12.99 7.29
CA ILE A 196 -17.01 -12.52 8.38
C ILE A 196 -16.41 -13.76 9.06
N ASP A 197 -15.10 -13.98 8.89
CA ASP A 197 -14.32 -14.88 9.77
C ASP A 197 -14.02 -14.21 11.12
#